data_AF-A0A2I1F3H2-F1
#
_entry.id   AF-A0A2I1F3H2-F1
#
_cell.length_a   1.000
_cell.length_b   1.000
_cell.length_c   1.000
_cell.angle_alpha   90.00
_cell.angle_beta   90.00
_cell.angle_gamma   90.00
#
_symmetry.space_group_name_H-M   'P 1'
#
loop_
_entity.id
_entity.type
_entity.pdbx_description
1 polymer ?
#
loop_
_entity_poly.entity_id
_entity_poly.type
_entity_poly.pdbx_seq_one_letter_code
_entity_poly.pdbx_strand_id
1 'polypeptide(L)'
;MSQLTVDCLNEIFEYLEDDKVTLYSCLLVNHLWCEVSVRIYWNIIRNYNTLITCLPNESKEILYEKKIITLSLASKLPMFNYASFCKILSIDKFNNNLEQFLKEQTSIPTQNLEQILHMFSQEIFKYLMKISSIRKLGLTYCSSLSPNITFTSYIGARDCLKDLSELYCYSNICPQFFYQLSEICHNIQLFDITFKNVISNGLTDLISVQQNLKNLQIFQSYDCNDLTTDIITSFKKISNTVIILYIYGGEHYIPLSFISKFINLQEIIFTFYNNEPFEDFNELQYIKFSKLQYLEFRDSYPRNELLINFLMNNGKNLKEFYIKHSNESINFAIIKYCPNLRKLFTGIKNNQLETLKMFFESLKHLEYIKICCKGYFSEKILFDIIVKFSPRNFYELELRYSNNTNSLLLPSELESFLKNWENRESKKSLSLIIYDKNAYTFIENDEHMKIIEKYTKLGVIRNFERYN
;
A
#
# COMPACT_ATOMS: atom_id res chain seq x y z
N MET A 1 -17.82 -31.24 -21.13
CA MET A 1 -17.43 -30.46 -19.93
C MET A 1 -18.18 -29.15 -19.99
N SER A 2 -18.83 -28.73 -18.90
CA SER A 2 -19.43 -27.39 -18.82
C SER A 2 -18.33 -26.35 -18.99
N GLN A 3 -18.40 -25.56 -20.07
CA GLN A 3 -17.49 -24.44 -20.26
C GLN A 3 -17.88 -23.34 -19.27
N LEU A 4 -16.89 -22.81 -18.54
CA LEU A 4 -17.08 -21.61 -17.72
C LEU A 4 -17.51 -20.46 -18.62
N THR A 5 -18.48 -19.65 -18.15
CA THR A 5 -18.90 -18.45 -18.88
C THR A 5 -17.80 -17.40 -18.86
N VAL A 6 -17.90 -16.42 -19.76
CA VAL A 6 -17.01 -15.24 -19.78
C VAL A 6 -16.96 -14.55 -18.42
N ASP A 7 -18.12 -14.39 -17.77
CA ASP A 7 -18.22 -13.72 -16.47
C ASP A 7 -17.47 -14.50 -15.38
N CYS A 8 -17.64 -15.83 -15.33
CA CYS A 8 -16.89 -16.67 -14.39
C CYS A 8 -15.37 -16.61 -14.67
N LEU A 9 -14.95 -16.61 -15.93
CA LEU A 9 -13.53 -16.50 -16.27
C LEU A 9 -12.95 -15.13 -15.90
N ASN A 10 -13.70 -14.05 -16.10
CA ASN A 10 -13.29 -12.70 -15.68
C ASN A 10 -13.06 -12.66 -14.16
N GLU A 11 -14.04 -13.11 -13.37
CA GLU A 11 -13.92 -13.13 -11.90
C GLU A 11 -12.71 -13.95 -11.43
N ILE A 12 -12.45 -15.10 -12.06
CA ILE A 12 -11.28 -15.94 -11.72
C ILE A 12 -9.98 -15.24 -12.09
N PHE A 13 -9.89 -14.67 -13.29
CA PHE A 13 -8.65 -14.07 -13.79
C PHE A 13 -8.33 -12.71 -13.16
N GLU A 14 -9.31 -12.00 -12.59
CA GLU A 14 -9.06 -10.79 -11.80
C GLU A 14 -8.15 -11.08 -10.60
N TYR A 15 -8.25 -12.26 -9.97
CA TYR A 15 -7.33 -12.68 -8.91
C TYR A 15 -5.89 -12.93 -9.39
N LEU A 16 -5.67 -13.00 -10.71
CA LEU A 16 -4.36 -13.20 -11.32
C LEU A 16 -3.75 -11.89 -11.83
N GLU A 17 -4.37 -10.72 -11.60
CA GLU A 17 -3.91 -9.41 -12.12
C GLU A 17 -2.41 -9.15 -11.84
N ASP A 18 -1.93 -9.55 -10.66
CA ASP A 18 -0.53 -9.43 -10.26
C ASP A 18 0.36 -10.59 -10.75
N ASP A 19 -0.22 -11.77 -11.04
CA ASP A 19 0.46 -12.94 -11.60
C ASP A 19 0.42 -12.96 -13.13
N LYS A 20 1.31 -12.13 -13.70
CA LYS A 20 1.45 -11.93 -15.13
C LYS A 20 1.86 -13.19 -15.88
N VAL A 21 2.59 -14.10 -15.25
CA VAL A 21 3.09 -15.33 -15.88
C VAL A 21 1.92 -16.29 -16.11
N THR A 22 1.09 -16.45 -15.07
CA THR A 22 -0.12 -17.26 -15.18
C THR A 22 -1.11 -16.63 -16.16
N LEU A 23 -1.34 -15.32 -16.11
CA LEU A 23 -2.21 -14.64 -17.10
C LEU A 23 -1.72 -14.82 -18.54
N TYR A 24 -0.41 -14.74 -18.79
CA TYR A 24 0.14 -14.99 -20.12
C TYR A 24 -0.13 -16.43 -20.59
N SER A 25 0.02 -17.40 -19.68
CA SER A 25 -0.28 -18.81 -19.96
C SER A 25 -1.76 -19.00 -20.31
N CYS A 26 -2.67 -18.28 -19.65
CA CYS A 26 -4.10 -18.30 -19.98
C CYS A 26 -4.40 -17.84 -21.42
N LEU A 27 -3.63 -16.89 -21.97
CA LEU A 27 -3.81 -16.41 -23.35
C LEU A 27 -3.64 -17.52 -24.40
N LEU A 28 -2.87 -18.56 -24.07
CA LEU A 28 -2.48 -19.63 -24.99
C LEU A 28 -3.43 -20.84 -24.97
N VAL A 29 -4.43 -20.85 -24.06
CA VAL A 29 -5.27 -22.03 -23.82
C VAL A 29 -6.27 -22.25 -24.96
N ASN A 30 -7.12 -21.26 -25.25
CA ASN A 30 -8.08 -21.28 -26.35
C ASN A 30 -8.60 -19.85 -26.63
N HIS A 31 -9.42 -19.68 -27.67
CA HIS A 31 -9.94 -18.36 -28.07
C HIS A 31 -10.70 -17.63 -26.95
N LEU A 32 -11.55 -18.34 -26.21
CA LEU A 32 -12.35 -17.74 -25.12
C LEU A 32 -11.44 -17.23 -24.00
N TRP A 33 -10.49 -18.06 -23.55
CA TRP A 33 -9.52 -17.67 -22.54
C TRP A 33 -8.64 -16.52 -23.01
N CYS A 34 -8.19 -16.56 -24.27
CA CYS A 34 -7.44 -15.47 -24.87
C CYS A 34 -8.21 -14.15 -24.80
N GLU A 35 -9.48 -14.13 -25.22
CA GLU A 35 -10.30 -12.91 -25.25
C GLU A 35 -10.57 -12.32 -23.85
N VAL A 36 -10.71 -13.16 -22.83
CA VAL A 36 -10.93 -12.73 -21.44
C VAL A 36 -9.60 -12.28 -20.83
N SER A 37 -8.58 -13.13 -20.84
CA SER A 37 -7.29 -12.86 -20.21
C SER A 37 -6.56 -11.69 -20.86
N VAL A 38 -6.71 -11.45 -22.17
CA VAL A 38 -6.01 -10.35 -22.85
C VAL A 38 -6.43 -8.99 -22.29
N ARG A 39 -7.70 -8.83 -21.90
CA ARG A 39 -8.24 -7.58 -21.33
C ARG A 39 -7.62 -7.26 -19.97
N ILE A 40 -7.32 -8.30 -19.19
CA ILE A 40 -6.69 -8.16 -17.86
C ILE A 40 -5.17 -8.01 -18.03
N TYR A 41 -4.55 -8.84 -18.86
CA TYR A 41 -3.11 -8.82 -19.11
C TYR A 41 -2.61 -7.48 -19.68
N TRP A 42 -3.43 -6.84 -20.55
CA TRP A 42 -3.17 -5.53 -21.17
C TRP A 42 -3.79 -4.33 -20.45
N ASN A 43 -4.20 -4.49 -19.18
CA ASN A 43 -4.60 -3.37 -18.33
C ASN A 43 -3.52 -2.28 -18.18
N ILE A 44 -2.25 -2.65 -18.39
CA ILE A 44 -1.08 -1.76 -18.52
C ILE A 44 -0.41 -1.97 -19.89
N ILE A 45 0.30 -0.95 -20.35
CA ILE A 45 1.11 -1.04 -21.58
C ILE A 45 2.30 -1.97 -21.34
N ARG A 46 2.35 -3.06 -22.11
CA ARG A 46 3.40 -4.10 -22.01
C ARG A 46 4.45 -4.03 -23.11
N ASN A 47 4.02 -3.70 -24.33
CA ASN A 47 4.84 -3.81 -25.52
C ASN A 47 4.54 -2.68 -26.50
N TYR A 48 5.53 -1.83 -26.73
CA TYR A 48 5.37 -0.64 -27.58
C TYR A 48 5.19 -0.99 -29.05
N ASN A 49 5.84 -2.05 -29.56
CA ASN A 49 5.62 -2.51 -30.93
C ASN A 49 4.14 -2.84 -31.17
N THR A 50 3.53 -3.60 -30.25
CA THR A 50 2.11 -3.97 -30.33
C THR A 50 1.20 -2.75 -30.15
N LEU A 51 1.53 -1.86 -29.21
CA LEU A 51 0.78 -0.61 -29.04
C LEU A 51 0.82 0.26 -30.30
N ILE A 52 1.99 0.38 -30.96
CA ILE A 52 2.16 1.10 -32.22
C ILE A 52 1.24 0.52 -33.30
N THR A 53 1.12 -0.81 -33.39
CA THR A 53 0.21 -1.41 -34.39
C THR A 53 -1.26 -1.01 -34.18
N CYS A 54 -1.65 -0.61 -32.95
CA CYS A 54 -2.99 -0.12 -32.64
C CYS A 54 -3.21 1.36 -32.99
N LEU A 55 -2.15 2.14 -33.23
CA LEU A 55 -2.27 3.57 -33.48
C LEU A 55 -3.00 3.86 -34.80
N PRO A 56 -3.69 5.02 -34.91
CA PRO A 56 -4.25 5.51 -36.18
C PRO A 56 -3.16 5.66 -37.25
N ASN A 57 -3.55 5.55 -38.53
CA ASN A 57 -2.61 5.68 -39.64
C ASN A 57 -1.87 7.03 -39.62
N GLU A 58 -2.58 8.13 -39.31
CA GLU A 58 -2.00 9.46 -39.16
C GLU A 58 -0.84 9.47 -38.14
N SER A 59 -1.05 8.89 -36.96
CA SER A 59 -0.01 8.78 -35.92
C SER A 59 1.14 7.87 -36.36
N LYS A 60 0.85 6.77 -37.07
CA LYS A 60 1.88 5.86 -37.59
C LYS A 60 2.74 6.52 -38.67
N GLU A 61 2.14 7.32 -39.55
CA GLU A 61 2.83 8.09 -40.59
C GLU A 61 3.81 9.08 -39.96
N ILE A 62 3.37 9.84 -38.94
CA ILE A 62 4.25 10.76 -38.19
C ILE A 62 5.46 10.01 -37.59
N LEU A 63 5.23 8.86 -36.95
CA LEU A 63 6.31 8.07 -36.35
C LEU A 63 7.26 7.47 -37.41
N TYR A 64 6.73 7.08 -38.57
CA TYR A 64 7.49 6.55 -39.69
C TYR A 64 8.38 7.62 -40.35
N GLU A 65 7.84 8.81 -40.61
CA GLU A 65 8.59 9.94 -41.17
C GLU A 65 9.77 10.35 -40.29
N LYS A 66 9.61 10.25 -38.97
CA LYS A 66 10.68 10.48 -38.00
C LYS A 66 11.66 9.30 -37.85
N LYS A 67 11.49 8.24 -38.64
CA LYS A 67 12.30 7.01 -38.63
C LYS A 67 12.33 6.33 -37.25
N ILE A 68 11.25 6.47 -36.48
CA ILE A 68 11.11 5.84 -35.15
C ILE A 68 10.64 4.40 -35.30
N ILE A 69 9.76 4.16 -36.28
CA ILE A 69 9.20 2.84 -36.57
C ILE A 69 9.48 2.44 -38.02
N THR A 70 9.51 1.14 -38.27
CA THR A 70 9.67 0.61 -39.63
C THR A 70 8.33 0.57 -40.37
N LEU A 71 8.38 0.59 -41.71
CA LEU A 71 7.19 0.40 -42.54
C LEU A 71 6.51 -0.95 -42.27
N SER A 72 7.31 -1.98 -41.96
CA SER A 72 6.81 -3.30 -41.58
C SER A 72 6.04 -3.30 -40.25
N LEU A 73 6.34 -2.38 -39.34
CA LEU A 73 5.58 -2.23 -38.10
C LEU A 73 4.33 -1.37 -38.31
N ALA A 74 4.44 -0.28 -39.08
CA ALA A 74 3.32 0.60 -39.38
C ALA A 74 2.16 -0.13 -40.11
N SER A 75 2.50 -1.05 -41.01
CA SER A 75 1.54 -1.83 -41.81
C SER A 75 0.89 -3.02 -41.08
N LYS A 76 1.36 -3.39 -39.88
CA LYS A 76 0.79 -4.52 -39.12
C LYS A 76 -0.59 -4.16 -38.56
N LEU A 77 -1.52 -5.11 -38.69
CA LEU A 77 -2.84 -5.05 -38.07
C LEU A 77 -2.82 -5.80 -36.73
N PRO A 78 -3.30 -5.20 -35.64
CA PRO A 78 -3.36 -5.86 -34.36
C PRO A 78 -4.53 -6.84 -34.31
N MET A 79 -4.34 -7.97 -33.62
CA MET A 79 -5.42 -8.95 -33.39
C MET A 79 -6.56 -8.38 -32.53
N PHE A 80 -6.21 -7.53 -31.56
CA PHE A 80 -7.14 -6.84 -30.68
C PHE A 80 -6.81 -5.34 -30.63
N ASN A 81 -7.76 -4.51 -30.23
CA ASN A 81 -7.43 -3.13 -29.88
C ASN A 81 -6.83 -3.06 -28.47
N TYR A 82 -5.57 -3.47 -28.35
CA TYR A 82 -4.87 -3.56 -27.06
C TYR A 82 -4.87 -2.24 -26.29
N ALA A 83 -4.83 -1.09 -26.98
CA ALA A 83 -4.91 0.22 -26.37
C ALA A 83 -6.20 0.41 -25.55
N SER A 84 -7.34 -0.09 -26.05
CA SER A 84 -8.64 0.03 -25.36
C SER A 84 -8.72 -0.74 -24.04
N PHE A 85 -7.84 -1.73 -23.85
CA PHE A 85 -7.79 -2.51 -22.61
C PHE A 85 -6.97 -1.80 -21.51
N CYS A 86 -6.23 -0.75 -21.85
CA CYS A 86 -5.43 0.01 -20.91
C CYS A 86 -6.34 0.71 -19.89
N LYS A 87 -6.18 0.36 -18.61
CA LYS A 87 -6.91 0.93 -17.47
C LYS A 87 -5.97 1.62 -16.47
N ILE A 88 -4.69 1.30 -16.52
CA ILE A 88 -3.68 1.79 -15.58
C ILE A 88 -2.59 2.50 -16.37
N LEU A 89 -2.41 3.79 -16.10
CA LEU A 89 -1.41 4.63 -16.75
C LEU A 89 -0.52 5.28 -15.69
N SER A 90 0.75 4.89 -15.62
CA SER A 90 1.78 5.61 -14.88
C SER A 90 2.68 6.32 -15.89
N ILE A 91 2.68 7.65 -15.86
CA ILE A 91 3.37 8.48 -16.86
C ILE A 91 4.88 8.28 -16.77
N ASP A 92 5.42 8.16 -15.57
CA ASP A 92 6.85 8.02 -15.31
C ASP A 92 7.34 6.64 -15.77
N LYS A 93 6.61 5.57 -15.43
CA LYS A 93 6.90 4.21 -15.94
C LYS A 93 6.76 4.15 -17.45
N PHE A 94 5.73 4.80 -18.01
CA PHE A 94 5.52 4.86 -19.45
C PHE A 94 6.68 5.58 -20.16
N ASN A 95 7.10 6.74 -19.68
CA ASN A 95 8.19 7.50 -20.27
C ASN A 95 9.52 6.73 -20.16
N ASN A 96 9.82 6.13 -19.00
CA ASN A 96 11.04 5.33 -18.81
C ASN A 96 11.08 4.12 -19.75
N ASN A 97 9.97 3.38 -19.86
CA ASN A 97 9.91 2.21 -20.74
C ASN A 97 9.95 2.61 -22.22
N LEU A 98 9.35 3.75 -22.57
CA LEU A 98 9.40 4.29 -23.93
C LEU A 98 10.82 4.74 -24.29
N GLU A 99 11.51 5.42 -23.36
CA GLU A 99 12.91 5.81 -23.54
C GLU A 99 13.80 4.59 -23.78
N GLN A 100 13.62 3.53 -22.98
CA GLN A 100 14.34 2.27 -23.16
C GLN A 100 14.02 1.66 -24.54
N PHE A 101 12.75 1.58 -24.91
CA PHE A 101 12.33 1.08 -26.22
C PHE A 101 13.02 1.86 -27.37
N LEU A 102 13.09 3.18 -27.28
CA LEU A 102 13.73 4.02 -28.30
C LEU A 102 15.25 3.81 -28.38
N LYS A 103 15.93 3.59 -27.25
CA LYS A 103 17.37 3.27 -27.21
C LYS A 103 17.68 1.94 -27.89
N GLU A 104 16.78 0.97 -27.80
CA GLU A 104 16.91 -0.35 -28.44
C GLU A 104 16.73 -0.30 -29.96
N GLN A 105 16.08 0.73 -30.52
CA GLN A 105 15.83 0.86 -31.97
C GLN A 105 17.02 1.42 -32.78
N THR A 106 18.22 1.50 -32.18
CA THR A 106 19.55 1.74 -32.81
C THR A 106 19.53 2.64 -34.06
N SER A 107 19.26 3.95 -33.90
CA SER A 107 19.52 5.00 -34.92
C SER A 107 19.29 6.44 -34.43
N ILE A 108 18.75 6.65 -33.22
CA ILE A 108 18.37 7.99 -32.74
C ILE A 108 19.57 8.66 -32.03
N PRO A 109 20.06 9.82 -32.52
CA PRO A 109 21.07 10.59 -31.80
C PRO A 109 20.53 11.02 -30.43
N THR A 110 21.33 10.86 -29.38
CA THR A 110 20.95 11.18 -27.98
C THR A 110 20.44 12.62 -27.83
N GLN A 111 20.93 13.55 -28.64
CA GLN A 111 20.54 14.97 -28.64
C GLN A 111 19.07 15.21 -29.03
N ASN A 112 18.42 14.27 -29.73
CA ASN A 112 17.02 14.40 -30.16
C ASN A 112 16.06 13.49 -29.36
N LEU A 113 16.57 12.69 -28.42
CA LEU A 113 15.80 11.65 -27.75
C LEU A 113 14.62 12.22 -26.95
N GLU A 114 14.82 13.34 -26.24
CA GLU A 114 13.76 13.99 -25.45
C GLU A 114 12.61 14.51 -26.33
N GLN A 115 12.92 15.17 -27.44
CA GLN A 115 11.91 15.68 -28.37
C GLN A 115 11.12 14.53 -29.01
N ILE A 116 11.82 13.45 -29.38
CA ILE A 116 11.20 12.24 -29.95
C ILE A 116 10.31 11.56 -28.92
N LEU A 117 10.79 11.39 -27.68
CA LEU A 117 10.03 10.82 -26.58
C LEU A 117 8.76 11.62 -26.35
N HIS A 118 8.87 12.96 -26.23
CA HIS A 118 7.71 13.82 -26.04
C HIS A 118 6.68 13.68 -27.16
N MET A 119 7.11 13.78 -28.42
CA MET A 119 6.20 13.64 -29.57
C MET A 119 5.53 12.26 -29.60
N PHE A 120 6.27 11.19 -29.33
CA PHE A 120 5.72 9.84 -29.34
C PHE A 120 4.75 9.63 -28.16
N SER A 121 5.09 10.12 -26.96
CA SER A 121 4.18 10.12 -25.82
C SER A 121 2.88 10.87 -26.15
N GLN A 122 2.94 12.00 -26.85
CA GLN A 122 1.74 12.75 -27.28
C GLN A 122 0.84 11.93 -28.20
N GLU A 123 1.38 11.28 -29.23
CA GLU A 123 0.57 10.47 -30.16
C GLU A 123 -0.08 9.26 -29.46
N ILE A 124 0.66 8.60 -28.56
CA ILE A 124 0.10 7.52 -27.75
C ILE A 124 -1.00 8.05 -26.82
N PHE A 125 -0.76 9.12 -26.07
CA PHE A 125 -1.74 9.66 -25.12
C PHE A 125 -2.98 10.19 -25.82
N LYS A 126 -2.84 10.85 -26.98
CA LYS A 126 -3.96 11.27 -27.82
C LYS A 126 -4.85 10.09 -28.20
N TYR A 127 -4.24 8.97 -28.61
CA TYR A 127 -4.99 7.77 -28.94
C TYR A 127 -5.62 7.11 -27.71
N LEU A 128 -4.87 6.96 -26.61
CA LEU A 128 -5.38 6.38 -25.37
C LEU A 128 -6.58 7.15 -24.82
N MET A 129 -6.50 8.49 -24.78
CA MET A 129 -7.59 9.35 -24.34
C MET A 129 -8.86 9.21 -25.19
N LYS A 130 -8.74 8.75 -26.44
CA LYS A 130 -9.90 8.52 -27.31
C LYS A 130 -10.53 7.15 -27.11
N ILE A 131 -9.75 6.13 -26.77
CA ILE A 131 -10.16 4.72 -26.93
C ILE A 131 -10.20 3.91 -25.62
N SER A 132 -9.60 4.44 -24.56
CA SER A 132 -9.42 3.72 -23.29
C SER A 132 -10.34 4.28 -22.21
N SER A 133 -10.41 3.58 -21.07
CA SER A 133 -11.07 4.05 -19.85
C SER A 133 -10.08 3.86 -18.69
N ILE A 134 -9.38 4.94 -18.34
CA ILE A 134 -8.33 4.91 -17.32
C ILE A 134 -8.97 5.00 -15.94
N ARG A 135 -8.67 3.99 -15.12
CA ARG A 135 -9.11 3.89 -13.72
C ARG A 135 -8.03 4.27 -12.73
N LYS A 136 -6.75 4.08 -13.09
CA LYS A 136 -5.59 4.40 -12.25
C LYS A 136 -4.61 5.27 -13.01
N LEU A 137 -4.33 6.45 -12.46
CA LEU A 137 -3.39 7.41 -13.04
C LEU A 137 -2.26 7.72 -12.06
N GLY A 138 -1.01 7.50 -12.49
CA GLY A 138 0.18 7.80 -11.72
C GLY A 138 1.04 8.88 -12.39
N LEU A 139 1.36 9.90 -11.62
CA LEU A 139 2.11 11.11 -12.00
C LEU A 139 3.22 11.36 -10.96
N THR A 140 3.97 10.31 -10.65
CA THR A 140 4.89 10.25 -9.51
C THR A 140 6.31 10.11 -10.04
N TYR A 141 7.08 11.21 -10.06
CA TYR A 141 8.45 11.36 -10.60
C TYR A 141 8.55 12.06 -11.97
N CYS A 142 8.16 13.34 -12.05
CA CYS A 142 8.49 14.15 -13.22
C CYS A 142 10.01 14.34 -13.32
N SER A 143 10.70 13.55 -14.15
CA SER A 143 12.01 13.92 -14.66
C SER A 143 11.89 15.20 -15.48
N SER A 144 13.01 15.88 -15.78
CA SER A 144 13.04 17.03 -16.70
C SER A 144 12.42 16.73 -18.07
N LEU A 145 12.27 15.45 -18.42
CA LEU A 145 11.61 14.92 -19.61
C LEU A 145 10.07 14.84 -19.50
N SER A 146 9.46 15.60 -18.60
CA SER A 146 8.00 15.62 -18.42
C SER A 146 7.40 16.95 -18.90
N PRO A 147 7.40 17.26 -20.22
CA PRO A 147 6.77 18.47 -20.70
C PRO A 147 5.27 18.37 -20.44
N ASN A 148 4.71 19.44 -19.89
CA ASN A 148 3.30 19.82 -19.92
C ASN A 148 2.34 18.66 -20.22
N ILE A 149 2.00 17.92 -19.16
CA ILE A 149 0.94 16.92 -19.20
C ILE A 149 -0.35 17.62 -19.63
N THR A 150 -0.65 17.55 -20.92
CA THR A 150 -1.77 18.25 -21.56
C THR A 150 -2.82 17.26 -22.07
N PHE A 151 -2.65 15.96 -21.82
CA PHE A 151 -3.57 14.95 -22.35
C PHE A 151 -4.99 15.10 -21.79
N THR A 152 -5.15 15.75 -20.64
CA THR A 152 -6.46 16.11 -20.08
C THR A 152 -7.25 17.08 -20.97
N SER A 153 -6.58 17.76 -21.91
CA SER A 153 -7.20 18.63 -22.91
C SER A 153 -7.48 17.94 -24.25
N TYR A 154 -7.06 16.68 -24.42
CA TYR A 154 -7.27 15.96 -25.69
C TYR A 154 -8.74 15.58 -25.89
N ILE A 155 -9.14 15.49 -27.16
CA ILE A 155 -10.47 14.99 -27.53
C ILE A 155 -10.62 13.56 -27.01
N GLY A 156 -11.70 13.30 -26.27
CA GLY A 156 -11.99 12.01 -25.62
C GLY A 156 -11.53 11.93 -24.16
N ALA A 157 -10.67 12.84 -23.67
CA ALA A 157 -10.13 12.78 -22.31
C ALA A 157 -11.23 12.74 -21.23
N ARG A 158 -12.34 13.47 -21.43
CA ARG A 158 -13.52 13.41 -20.53
C ARG A 158 -14.07 11.98 -20.41
N ASP A 159 -14.26 11.29 -21.53
CA ASP A 159 -14.78 9.92 -21.53
C ASP A 159 -13.78 8.91 -21.01
N CYS A 160 -12.50 9.11 -21.30
CA CYS A 160 -11.42 8.25 -20.83
C CYS A 160 -11.20 8.36 -19.31
N LEU A 161 -11.29 9.55 -18.74
CA LEU A 161 -10.94 9.84 -17.34
C LEU A 161 -12.14 9.92 -16.40
N LYS A 162 -13.38 9.92 -16.87
CA LYS A 162 -14.59 10.00 -15.99
C LYS A 162 -14.68 8.90 -14.94
N ASP A 163 -14.11 7.72 -15.24
CA ASP A 163 -14.12 6.54 -14.37
C ASP A 163 -12.83 6.41 -13.54
N LEU A 164 -12.02 7.47 -13.45
CA LEU A 164 -10.80 7.49 -12.67
C LEU A 164 -11.10 7.29 -11.18
N SER A 165 -10.63 6.17 -10.62
CA SER A 165 -10.84 5.78 -9.23
C SER A 165 -9.60 5.93 -8.35
N GLU A 166 -8.41 5.91 -8.95
CA GLU A 166 -7.14 6.03 -8.23
C GLU A 166 -6.24 7.08 -8.88
N LEU A 167 -5.77 8.03 -8.08
CA LEU A 167 -4.84 9.07 -8.53
C LEU A 167 -3.64 9.14 -7.60
N TYR A 168 -2.45 9.06 -8.19
CA TYR A 168 -1.16 9.23 -7.53
C TYR A 168 -0.45 10.42 -8.17
N CYS A 169 -0.13 11.47 -7.41
CA CYS A 169 0.42 12.67 -8.01
C CYS A 169 1.35 13.47 -7.10
N TYR A 170 2.19 14.31 -7.70
CA TYR A 170 2.96 15.32 -6.99
C TYR A 170 2.20 16.64 -6.91
N SER A 171 2.34 17.36 -5.80
CA SER A 171 1.65 18.64 -5.59
C SER A 171 2.12 19.74 -6.54
N ASN A 172 3.31 19.63 -7.12
CA ASN A 172 3.91 20.64 -8.00
C ASN A 172 3.59 20.45 -9.49
N ILE A 173 2.66 19.56 -9.85
CA ILE A 173 2.18 19.43 -11.22
C ILE A 173 1.43 20.70 -11.65
N CYS A 174 1.49 21.02 -12.95
CA CYS A 174 0.87 22.20 -13.55
C CYS A 174 -0.59 22.39 -13.09
N PRO A 175 -0.99 23.58 -12.58
CA PRO A 175 -2.36 23.85 -12.13
C PRO A 175 -3.43 23.53 -13.17
N GLN A 176 -3.16 23.81 -14.45
CA GLN A 176 -4.11 23.59 -15.54
C GLN A 176 -4.52 22.12 -15.67
N PHE A 177 -3.59 21.20 -15.39
CA PHE A 177 -3.88 19.77 -15.41
C PHE A 177 -4.90 19.41 -14.32
N PHE A 178 -4.69 19.90 -13.09
CA PHE A 178 -5.62 19.64 -12.00
C PHE A 178 -6.98 20.33 -12.19
N TYR A 179 -7.02 21.54 -12.73
CA TYR A 179 -8.29 22.21 -13.08
C TYR A 179 -9.10 21.39 -14.09
N GLN A 180 -8.46 20.80 -15.11
CA GLN A 180 -9.17 19.97 -16.07
C GLN A 180 -9.66 18.65 -15.44
N LEU A 181 -8.86 18.03 -14.58
CA LEU A 181 -9.31 16.86 -13.84
C LEU A 181 -10.46 17.16 -12.90
N SER A 182 -10.50 18.35 -12.26
CA SER A 182 -11.59 18.70 -11.35
C SER A 182 -12.94 18.88 -12.06
N GLU A 183 -12.94 19.10 -13.38
CA GLU A 183 -14.16 19.15 -14.21
C GLU A 183 -14.65 17.77 -14.71
N ILE A 184 -13.82 16.73 -14.57
CA ILE A 184 -14.06 15.40 -15.14
C ILE A 184 -14.22 14.35 -14.03
N CYS A 185 -13.32 14.37 -13.05
CA CYS A 185 -13.12 13.32 -12.07
C CYS A 185 -13.69 13.74 -10.72
N HIS A 186 -14.89 13.26 -10.38
CA HIS A 186 -15.54 13.54 -9.08
C HIS A 186 -15.63 12.32 -8.15
N ASN A 187 -15.17 11.16 -8.63
CA ASN A 187 -15.36 9.86 -7.98
C ASN A 187 -14.05 9.14 -7.66
N ILE A 188 -12.95 9.87 -7.47
CA ILE A 188 -11.69 9.29 -7.03
C ILE A 188 -11.91 8.67 -5.65
N GLN A 189 -11.53 7.40 -5.50
CA GLN A 189 -11.66 6.62 -4.26
C GLN A 189 -10.35 6.55 -3.48
N LEU A 190 -9.21 6.48 -4.17
CA LEU A 190 -7.88 6.57 -3.58
C LEU A 190 -7.14 7.76 -4.18
N PHE A 191 -6.67 8.65 -3.31
CA PHE A 191 -5.88 9.80 -3.69
C PHE A 191 -4.58 9.81 -2.89
N ASP A 192 -3.46 9.55 -3.57
CA ASP A 192 -2.12 9.60 -3.01
C ASP A 192 -1.39 10.84 -3.51
N ILE A 193 -1.09 11.75 -2.58
CA ILE A 193 -0.53 13.06 -2.86
C ILE A 193 0.85 13.14 -2.22
N THR A 194 1.87 13.28 -3.06
CA THR A 194 3.21 13.66 -2.61
C THR A 194 3.33 15.18 -2.64
N PHE A 195 3.33 15.79 -1.46
CA PHE A 195 3.60 17.20 -1.31
C PHE A 195 5.10 17.48 -1.50
N LYS A 196 5.41 18.38 -2.42
CA LYS A 196 6.73 18.96 -2.70
C LYS A 196 6.77 20.41 -2.18
N ASN A 197 7.91 21.09 -2.34
CA ASN A 197 8.05 22.51 -2.00
C ASN A 197 6.97 23.42 -2.63
N VAL A 198 6.53 23.11 -3.86
CA VAL A 198 5.47 23.87 -4.55
C VAL A 198 4.16 23.10 -4.50
N ILE A 199 3.09 23.78 -4.09
CA ILE A 199 1.73 23.27 -4.09
C ILE A 199 0.93 24.02 -5.15
N SER A 200 0.42 23.26 -6.10
CA SER A 200 -0.38 23.77 -7.21
C SER A 200 -1.79 24.13 -6.77
N ASN A 201 -2.24 25.35 -7.06
CA ASN A 201 -3.59 25.79 -6.69
C ASN A 201 -4.69 24.92 -7.34
N GLY A 202 -4.46 24.33 -8.51
CA GLY A 202 -5.46 23.43 -9.10
C GLY A 202 -5.72 22.16 -8.30
N LEU A 203 -4.76 21.74 -7.46
CA LEU A 203 -4.92 20.57 -6.60
C LEU A 203 -6.02 20.78 -5.55
N THR A 204 -6.17 22.00 -5.02
CA THR A 204 -7.20 22.31 -4.01
C THR A 204 -8.60 22.17 -4.59
N ASP A 205 -8.78 22.59 -5.85
CA ASP A 205 -10.03 22.41 -6.59
C ASP A 205 -10.33 20.94 -6.84
N LEU A 206 -9.34 20.17 -7.30
CA LEU A 206 -9.51 18.74 -7.54
C LEU A 206 -9.89 17.99 -6.25
N ILE A 207 -9.24 18.29 -5.12
CA ILE A 207 -9.62 17.71 -3.82
C ILE A 207 -11.06 18.10 -3.47
N SER A 208 -11.40 19.38 -3.60
CA SER A 208 -12.69 19.94 -3.16
C SER A 208 -13.91 19.33 -3.84
N VAL A 209 -13.77 18.86 -5.09
CA VAL A 209 -14.89 18.31 -5.88
C VAL A 209 -15.13 16.82 -5.66
N GLN A 210 -14.26 16.11 -4.93
CA GLN A 210 -14.40 14.67 -4.74
C GLN A 210 -15.60 14.33 -3.85
N GLN A 211 -16.43 13.39 -4.31
CA GLN A 211 -17.67 12.99 -3.63
C GLN A 211 -17.56 11.63 -2.93
N ASN A 212 -16.57 10.81 -3.32
CA ASN A 212 -16.45 9.41 -2.91
C ASN A 212 -15.03 9.03 -2.46
N LEU A 213 -14.23 10.00 -2.00
CA LEU A 213 -12.85 9.75 -1.59
C LEU A 213 -12.80 8.94 -0.29
N LYS A 214 -12.34 7.69 -0.37
CA LYS A 214 -12.30 6.77 0.78
C LYS A 214 -10.90 6.71 1.41
N ASN A 215 -9.87 6.72 0.58
CA ASN A 215 -8.48 6.55 1.00
C ASN A 215 -7.68 7.78 0.60
N LEU A 216 -7.21 8.54 1.59
CA LEU A 216 -6.34 9.68 1.40
C LEU A 216 -4.94 9.32 1.92
N GLN A 217 -3.96 9.37 1.02
CA GLN A 217 -2.56 9.15 1.35
C GLN A 217 -1.78 10.44 1.09
N ILE A 218 -0.97 10.84 2.07
CA ILE A 218 -0.23 12.09 2.06
C ILE A 218 1.23 11.73 2.32
N PHE A 219 2.06 11.88 1.29
CA PHE A 219 3.50 11.85 1.46
C PHE A 219 4.03 13.28 1.66
N GLN A 220 4.70 13.51 2.78
CA GLN A 220 5.47 14.72 3.00
C GLN A 220 6.92 14.52 2.54
N SER A 221 7.34 15.26 1.53
CA SER A 221 8.76 15.31 1.18
C SER A 221 9.56 16.21 2.14
N TYR A 222 10.86 15.97 2.24
CA TYR A 222 11.76 16.76 3.09
C TYR A 222 11.85 18.25 2.69
N ASP A 223 11.53 18.58 1.43
CA ASP A 223 11.48 19.94 0.90
C ASP A 223 10.12 20.63 1.08
N CYS A 224 9.13 19.97 1.67
CA CYS A 224 7.80 20.54 1.94
C CYS A 224 7.70 21.07 3.37
N ASN A 225 7.75 22.39 3.52
CA ASN A 225 7.78 23.05 4.82
C ASN A 225 6.40 23.12 5.52
N ASP A 226 5.30 23.27 4.78
CA ASP A 226 3.94 23.31 5.34
C ASP A 226 2.87 23.09 4.24
N LEU A 227 1.67 22.66 4.63
CA LEU A 227 0.49 22.68 3.78
C LEU A 227 -0.13 24.08 3.76
N THR A 228 -0.55 24.55 2.59
CA THR A 228 -1.27 25.82 2.49
C THR A 228 -2.64 25.74 3.17
N THR A 229 -3.13 26.88 3.67
CA THR A 229 -4.48 27.03 4.23
C THR A 229 -5.57 26.56 3.26
N ASP A 230 -5.34 26.71 1.95
CA ASP A 230 -6.29 26.29 0.91
C ASP A 230 -6.37 24.76 0.78
N ILE A 231 -5.25 24.05 0.89
CA ILE A 231 -5.23 22.58 0.94
C ILE A 231 -5.96 22.10 2.18
N ILE A 232 -5.64 22.67 3.35
CA ILE A 232 -6.31 22.35 4.61
C ILE A 232 -7.83 22.56 4.48
N THR A 233 -8.25 23.67 3.86
CA THR A 233 -9.66 23.98 3.63
C THR A 233 -10.32 22.98 2.68
N SER A 234 -9.60 22.54 1.65
CA SER A 234 -10.09 21.54 0.70
C SER A 234 -10.27 20.17 1.35
N PHE A 235 -9.34 19.74 2.21
CA PHE A 235 -9.49 18.52 3.00
C PHE A 235 -10.71 18.54 3.92
N LYS A 236 -11.11 19.71 4.43
CA LYS A 236 -12.35 19.81 5.22
C LYS A 236 -13.61 19.53 4.41
N LYS A 237 -13.62 19.80 3.10
CA LYS A 237 -14.80 19.56 2.24
C LYS A 237 -15.04 18.07 2.00
N ILE A 238 -13.97 17.28 1.89
CA ILE A 238 -14.04 15.83 1.67
C ILE A 238 -14.14 15.02 2.97
N SER A 239 -14.14 15.68 4.13
CA SER A 239 -13.86 15.03 5.41
C SER A 239 -14.90 13.97 5.82
N ASN A 240 -16.11 14.06 5.28
CA ASN A 240 -17.18 13.10 5.52
C ASN A 240 -17.04 11.79 4.72
N THR A 241 -16.16 11.73 3.72
CA THR A 241 -16.03 10.57 2.83
C THR A 241 -14.85 9.67 3.18
N VAL A 242 -13.77 10.26 3.70
CA VAL A 242 -12.52 9.55 3.98
C VAL A 242 -12.68 8.60 5.16
N ILE A 243 -12.25 7.36 4.96
CA ILE A 243 -12.27 6.27 5.94
C ILE A 243 -10.85 5.83 6.33
N ILE A 244 -9.89 5.96 5.43
CA ILE A 244 -8.49 5.60 5.64
C ILE A 244 -7.65 6.84 5.38
N LEU A 245 -6.83 7.21 6.37
CA LEU A 245 -5.85 8.26 6.26
C LEU A 245 -4.46 7.69 6.52
N TYR A 246 -3.58 7.83 5.53
CA TYR A 246 -2.17 7.47 5.67
C TYR A 246 -1.29 8.70 5.46
N ILE A 247 -0.53 9.10 6.47
CA ILE A 247 0.45 10.17 6.37
C ILE A 247 1.85 9.59 6.55
N TYR A 248 2.74 9.83 5.59
CA TYR A 248 4.08 9.25 5.57
C TYR A 248 5.15 10.21 5.03
N GLY A 249 6.43 9.96 5.34
CA GLY A 249 7.57 10.77 4.85
C GLY A 249 8.19 11.70 5.89
N GLY A 250 9.10 12.58 5.44
CA GLY A 250 9.67 13.75 6.13
C GLY A 250 10.13 13.64 7.60
N GLU A 251 10.44 14.81 8.19
CA GLU A 251 10.70 15.04 9.62
C GLU A 251 9.43 15.46 10.40
N HIS A 252 8.25 15.39 9.79
CA HIS A 252 6.95 15.90 10.29
C HIS A 252 6.87 17.44 10.38
N TYR A 253 6.49 18.11 9.28
CA TYR A 253 6.13 19.54 9.30
C TYR A 253 4.65 19.82 9.00
N ILE A 254 3.85 18.81 8.67
CA ILE A 254 2.42 19.01 8.36
C ILE A 254 1.61 19.11 9.65
N PRO A 255 0.87 20.22 9.88
CA PRO A 255 -0.05 20.31 11.01
C PRO A 255 -1.12 19.24 10.92
N LEU A 256 -1.33 18.45 11.98
CA LEU A 256 -2.30 17.35 11.99
C LEU A 256 -3.72 17.79 12.39
N SER A 257 -3.92 19.06 12.74
CA SER A 257 -5.20 19.61 13.23
C SER A 257 -6.38 19.37 12.29
N PHE A 258 -6.14 19.39 10.97
CA PHE A 258 -7.18 19.15 9.97
C PHE A 258 -7.80 17.74 10.08
N ILE A 259 -7.08 16.77 10.65
CA ILE A 259 -7.55 15.40 10.87
C ILE A 259 -8.79 15.38 11.78
N SER A 260 -8.94 16.38 12.66
CA SER A 260 -10.12 16.52 13.54
C SER A 260 -11.46 16.61 12.81
N LYS A 261 -11.47 16.94 11.51
CA LYS A 261 -12.69 17.08 10.71
C LYS A 261 -13.16 15.78 10.05
N PHE A 262 -12.33 14.74 10.02
CA PHE A 262 -12.69 13.48 9.39
C PHE A 262 -13.41 12.54 10.36
N ILE A 263 -14.69 12.83 10.56
CA ILE A 263 -15.54 12.13 11.54
C ILE A 263 -15.78 10.64 11.23
N ASN A 264 -15.51 10.22 9.98
CA ASN A 264 -15.75 8.85 9.50
C ASN A 264 -14.48 7.98 9.44
N LEU A 265 -13.34 8.47 9.92
CA LEU A 265 -12.09 7.70 9.94
C LEU A 265 -12.24 6.39 10.69
N GLN A 266 -11.79 5.33 10.05
CA GLN A 266 -11.68 3.98 10.58
C GLN A 266 -10.23 3.58 10.78
N GLU A 267 -9.33 4.09 9.94
CA GLU A 267 -7.91 3.76 9.98
C GLU A 267 -7.06 5.03 9.88
N ILE A 268 -6.08 5.14 10.78
CA ILE A 268 -5.08 6.21 10.76
C ILE A 268 -3.70 5.57 10.86
N ILE A 269 -2.85 5.88 9.89
CA ILE A 269 -1.48 5.39 9.82
C ILE A 269 -0.54 6.60 9.75
N PHE A 270 0.46 6.60 10.61
CA PHE A 270 1.55 7.58 10.63
C PHE A 270 2.90 6.87 10.41
N THR A 271 3.67 7.33 9.43
CA THR A 271 5.03 6.83 9.13
C THR A 271 5.96 8.00 8.85
N PHE A 272 6.44 8.65 9.91
CA PHE A 272 7.41 9.74 9.79
C PHE A 272 8.82 9.23 10.04
N TYR A 273 9.76 9.55 9.14
CA TYR A 273 11.14 9.07 9.20
C TYR A 273 12.00 9.87 10.19
N ASN A 274 11.46 10.06 11.39
CA ASN A 274 12.12 10.67 12.52
C ASN A 274 11.99 9.72 13.72
N ASN A 275 13.03 9.66 14.56
CA ASN A 275 12.97 8.85 15.78
C ASN A 275 12.46 9.64 16.98
N GLU A 276 12.33 10.96 16.87
CA GLU A 276 11.83 11.82 17.94
C GLU A 276 10.31 11.94 17.93
N PRO A 277 9.67 12.17 19.10
CA PRO A 277 8.25 12.41 19.17
C PRO A 277 7.83 13.70 18.48
N PHE A 278 6.70 13.68 17.76
CA PHE A 278 6.16 14.88 17.11
C PHE A 278 5.15 15.63 18.00
N GLU A 279 5.07 16.95 17.80
CA GLU A 279 4.35 17.89 18.67
C GLU A 279 2.91 18.20 18.23
N ASP A 280 2.61 18.09 16.93
CA ASP A 280 1.34 18.57 16.35
C ASP A 280 0.12 17.69 16.66
N PHE A 281 0.27 16.75 17.59
CA PHE A 281 -0.83 15.93 18.11
C PHE A 281 -1.66 16.63 19.20
N ASN A 282 -1.27 17.85 19.59
CA ASN A 282 -1.91 18.64 20.65
C ASN A 282 -3.42 18.82 20.44
N GLU A 283 -3.87 19.07 19.22
CA GLU A 283 -5.31 19.22 18.95
C GLU A 283 -6.03 17.87 18.89
N LEU A 284 -5.37 16.83 18.36
CA LEU A 284 -5.97 15.52 18.15
C LEU A 284 -6.23 14.77 19.45
N GLN A 285 -5.47 15.04 20.51
CA GLN A 285 -5.59 14.33 21.79
C GLN A 285 -7.00 14.36 22.41
N TYR A 286 -7.81 15.39 22.09
CA TYR A 286 -9.16 15.57 22.64
C TYR A 286 -10.28 15.17 21.67
N ILE A 287 -9.94 14.83 20.44
CA ILE A 287 -10.94 14.50 19.41
C ILE A 287 -11.45 13.08 19.60
N LYS A 288 -12.75 12.89 19.34
CA LYS A 288 -13.43 11.59 19.37
C LYS A 288 -13.72 11.11 17.96
N PHE A 289 -13.04 10.05 17.55
CA PHE A 289 -13.28 9.28 16.34
C PHE A 289 -14.09 8.03 16.69
N SER A 290 -15.41 8.13 16.54
CA SER A 290 -16.34 7.08 16.95
C SER A 290 -16.22 5.78 16.13
N LYS A 291 -15.62 5.86 14.93
CA LYS A 291 -15.46 4.71 14.01
C LYS A 291 -14.02 4.20 13.91
N LEU A 292 -13.06 4.83 14.60
CA LEU A 292 -11.65 4.49 14.53
C LEU A 292 -11.39 3.10 15.12
N GLN A 293 -10.89 2.19 14.29
CA GLN A 293 -10.64 0.79 14.63
C GLN A 293 -9.16 0.43 14.51
N TYR A 294 -8.42 1.12 13.64
CA TYR A 294 -7.00 0.87 13.39
C TYR A 294 -6.19 2.15 13.61
N LEU A 295 -5.14 2.06 14.43
CA LEU A 295 -4.20 3.15 14.66
C LEU A 295 -2.77 2.62 14.66
N GLU A 296 -1.94 3.14 13.76
CA GLU A 296 -0.54 2.75 13.62
C GLU A 296 0.43 3.94 13.63
N PHE A 297 1.48 3.81 14.43
CA PHE A 297 2.66 4.67 14.46
C PHE A 297 3.90 3.82 14.16
N ARG A 298 4.38 3.85 12.91
CA ARG A 298 5.46 2.96 12.44
C ARG A 298 6.84 3.33 12.93
N ASP A 299 7.15 4.61 13.03
CA ASP A 299 8.47 5.13 13.34
C ASP A 299 8.40 6.19 14.45
N SER A 300 8.07 7.44 14.10
CA SER A 300 7.75 8.48 15.08
C SER A 300 6.34 8.30 15.67
N TYR A 301 6.14 8.80 16.88
CA TYR A 301 4.89 8.77 17.64
C TYR A 301 4.73 10.06 18.46
N PRO A 302 3.51 10.47 18.81
CA PRO A 302 3.31 11.69 19.60
C PRO A 302 3.86 11.54 21.02
N ARG A 303 4.09 12.67 21.72
CA ARG A 303 4.44 12.63 23.15
C ARG A 303 3.46 11.74 23.92
N ASN A 304 4.00 10.97 24.88
CA ASN A 304 3.24 9.97 25.63
C ASN A 304 1.95 10.53 26.26
N GLU A 305 2.00 11.73 26.84
CA GLU A 305 0.84 12.37 27.47
C GLU A 305 -0.30 12.64 26.47
N LEU A 306 0.04 13.12 25.27
CA LEU A 306 -0.92 13.39 24.21
C LEU A 306 -1.55 12.10 23.70
N LEU A 307 -0.75 11.05 23.55
CA LEU A 307 -1.23 9.73 23.14
C LEU A 307 -2.17 9.13 24.19
N ILE A 308 -1.83 9.24 25.48
CA ILE A 308 -2.67 8.72 26.57
C ILE A 308 -4.04 9.41 26.56
N ASN A 309 -4.08 10.73 26.39
CA ASN A 309 -5.33 11.49 26.27
C ASN A 309 -6.15 11.06 25.04
N PHE A 310 -5.48 10.80 23.92
CA PHE A 310 -6.13 10.27 22.72
C PHE A 310 -6.73 8.88 22.95
N LEU A 311 -5.97 7.96 23.57
CA LEU A 311 -6.44 6.61 23.90
C LEU A 311 -7.59 6.65 24.91
N MET A 312 -7.58 7.58 25.86
CA MET A 312 -8.70 7.77 26.79
C MET A 312 -10.01 8.09 26.04
N ASN A 313 -9.94 8.85 24.94
CA ASN A 313 -11.11 9.23 24.14
C ASN A 313 -11.52 8.17 23.10
N ASN A 314 -10.56 7.46 22.51
CA ASN A 314 -10.77 6.63 21.31
C ASN A 314 -10.50 5.14 21.52
N GLY A 315 -9.78 4.77 22.58
CA GLY A 315 -9.25 3.43 22.79
C GLY A 315 -10.31 2.33 22.80
N LYS A 316 -11.51 2.63 23.31
CA LYS A 316 -12.62 1.67 23.35
C LYS A 316 -13.07 1.20 21.95
N ASN A 317 -12.84 2.01 20.91
CA ASN A 317 -13.22 1.68 19.54
C ASN A 317 -12.12 0.89 18.80
N LEU A 318 -10.88 0.99 19.27
CA LEU A 318 -9.73 0.36 18.62
C LEU A 318 -9.82 -1.17 18.70
N LYS A 319 -9.60 -1.80 17.55
CA LYS A 319 -9.40 -3.24 17.39
C LYS A 319 -7.93 -3.55 17.16
N GLU A 320 -7.20 -2.64 16.54
CA GLU A 320 -5.80 -2.81 16.19
C GLU A 320 -5.00 -1.57 16.58
N PHE A 321 -3.91 -1.79 17.31
CA PHE A 321 -3.02 -0.72 17.73
C PHE A 321 -1.56 -1.12 17.57
N TYR A 322 -0.83 -0.30 16.83
CA TYR A 322 0.57 -0.52 16.51
C TYR A 322 1.37 0.74 16.86
N ILE A 323 2.38 0.59 17.72
CA ILE A 323 3.35 1.64 18.03
C ILE A 323 4.73 1.00 18.19
N LYS A 324 5.74 1.56 17.50
CA LYS A 324 7.11 1.01 17.50
C LYS A 324 7.72 0.92 18.89
N HIS A 325 7.46 1.91 19.74
CA HIS A 325 8.00 2.00 21.09
C HIS A 325 6.96 2.56 22.07
N SER A 326 6.59 1.75 23.06
CA SER A 326 5.79 2.19 24.22
C SER A 326 6.65 2.24 25.48
N ASN A 327 6.31 3.16 26.40
CA ASN A 327 6.78 3.11 27.78
C ASN A 327 5.70 2.51 28.71
N GLU A 328 6.01 2.37 30.00
CA GLU A 328 5.08 1.84 31.00
C GLU A 328 3.75 2.62 31.04
N SER A 329 3.79 3.95 31.02
CA SER A 329 2.58 4.79 31.06
C SER A 329 1.64 4.53 29.88
N ILE A 330 2.18 4.39 28.66
CA ILE A 330 1.39 4.01 27.48
C ILE A 330 0.80 2.61 27.68
N ASN A 331 1.58 1.65 28.17
CA ASN A 331 1.10 0.28 28.38
C ASN A 331 -0.06 0.23 29.38
N PHE A 332 0.01 0.98 30.48
CA PHE A 332 -1.10 1.14 31.42
C PHE A 332 -2.33 1.79 30.77
N ALA A 333 -2.12 2.80 29.93
CA ALA A 333 -3.22 3.45 29.21
C ALA A 333 -3.89 2.51 28.21
N ILE A 334 -3.13 1.67 27.49
CA ILE A 334 -3.66 0.63 26.59
C ILE A 334 -4.56 -0.32 27.37
N ILE A 335 -4.05 -0.87 28.48
CA ILE A 335 -4.79 -1.79 29.36
C ILE A 335 -6.10 -1.16 29.84
N LYS A 336 -6.04 0.11 30.26
CA LYS A 336 -7.18 0.81 30.88
C LYS A 336 -8.23 1.25 29.86
N TYR A 337 -7.80 1.74 28.70
CA TYR A 337 -8.69 2.45 27.78
C TYR A 337 -9.01 1.68 26.49
N CYS A 338 -8.30 0.59 26.19
CA CYS A 338 -8.44 -0.16 24.93
C CYS A 338 -8.92 -1.62 25.13
N PRO A 339 -10.06 -1.87 25.79
CA PRO A 339 -10.49 -3.22 26.17
C PRO A 339 -10.86 -4.13 24.98
N ASN A 340 -11.12 -3.57 23.80
CA ASN A 340 -11.59 -4.29 22.61
C ASN A 340 -10.46 -4.63 21.62
N LEU A 341 -9.20 -4.43 21.99
CA LEU A 341 -8.06 -4.74 21.13
C LEU A 341 -7.98 -6.24 20.81
N ARG A 342 -7.76 -6.51 19.52
CA ARG A 342 -7.55 -7.84 18.93
C ARG A 342 -6.11 -8.00 18.46
N LYS A 343 -5.49 -6.94 17.93
CA LYS A 343 -4.08 -6.96 17.53
C LYS A 343 -3.29 -5.86 18.21
N LEU A 344 -2.12 -6.22 18.73
CA LEU A 344 -1.28 -5.29 19.47
C LEU A 344 0.19 -5.42 19.08
N PHE A 345 0.82 -4.28 18.82
CA PHE A 345 2.27 -4.13 18.80
C PHE A 345 2.65 -2.85 19.55
N THR A 346 3.54 -2.98 20.53
CA THR A 346 4.00 -1.83 21.34
C THR A 346 5.53 -1.71 21.38
N GLY A 347 6.23 -2.50 20.57
CA GLY A 347 7.67 -2.65 20.69
C GLY A 347 8.13 -3.41 21.93
N ILE A 348 7.20 -4.11 22.60
CA ILE A 348 7.52 -4.91 23.78
C ILE A 348 8.65 -5.89 23.49
N LYS A 349 9.65 -5.90 24.37
CA LYS A 349 10.82 -6.75 24.23
C LYS A 349 10.63 -8.07 24.97
N ASN A 350 11.39 -9.07 24.56
CA ASN A 350 11.47 -10.40 25.18
C ASN A 350 11.81 -10.40 26.70
N ASN A 351 12.37 -9.32 27.25
CA ASN A 351 12.64 -9.19 28.69
C ASN A 351 11.54 -8.46 29.47
N GLN A 352 10.52 -7.88 28.81
CA GLN A 352 9.42 -7.14 29.44
C GLN A 352 8.23 -8.05 29.75
N LEU A 353 8.50 -9.15 30.42
CA LEU A 353 7.56 -10.25 30.61
C LEU A 353 6.37 -9.90 31.50
N GLU A 354 6.56 -9.04 32.50
CA GLU A 354 5.46 -8.61 33.38
C GLU A 354 4.43 -7.77 32.61
N THR A 355 4.89 -6.86 31.74
CA THR A 355 3.99 -6.09 30.87
C THR A 355 3.20 -6.99 29.93
N LEU A 356 3.84 -8.01 29.37
CA LEU A 356 3.17 -8.99 28.50
C LEU A 356 2.06 -9.72 29.26
N LYS A 357 2.36 -10.18 30.47
CA LYS A 357 1.39 -10.85 31.34
C LYS A 357 0.21 -9.93 31.65
N MET A 358 0.47 -8.68 32.02
CA MET A 358 -0.59 -7.69 32.25
C MET A 358 -1.49 -7.46 31.04
N PHE A 359 -0.92 -7.43 29.82
CA PHE A 359 -1.71 -7.36 28.60
C PHE A 359 -2.61 -8.57 28.43
N PHE A 360 -2.08 -9.78 28.61
CA PHE A 360 -2.86 -11.00 28.46
C PHE A 360 -3.99 -11.13 29.49
N GLU A 361 -3.75 -10.73 30.73
CA GLU A 361 -4.76 -10.76 31.79
C GLU A 361 -5.87 -9.71 31.58
N SER A 362 -5.53 -8.56 30.98
CA SER A 362 -6.46 -7.43 30.84
C SER A 362 -7.21 -7.40 29.50
N LEU A 363 -6.53 -7.74 28.39
CA LEU A 363 -7.05 -7.61 27.02
C LEU A 363 -7.71 -8.92 26.54
N LYS A 364 -8.93 -9.17 27.01
CA LYS A 364 -9.65 -10.45 26.81
C LYS A 364 -9.94 -10.81 25.34
N HIS A 365 -9.96 -9.82 24.45
CA HIS A 365 -10.21 -10.00 23.02
C HIS A 365 -8.93 -10.12 22.19
N LEU A 366 -7.76 -10.11 22.81
CA LEU A 366 -6.49 -10.16 22.11
C LEU A 366 -6.34 -11.49 21.37
N GLU A 367 -6.00 -11.39 20.09
CA GLU A 367 -5.84 -12.48 19.13
C GLU A 367 -4.40 -12.60 18.66
N TYR A 368 -3.75 -11.44 18.50
CA TYR A 368 -2.40 -11.28 17.95
C TYR A 368 -1.54 -10.41 18.85
N ILE A 369 -0.28 -10.79 19.01
CA ILE A 369 0.75 -9.91 19.57
C ILE A 369 2.08 -10.09 18.83
N LYS A 370 2.80 -8.98 18.71
CA LYS A 370 4.14 -8.92 18.17
C LYS A 370 5.18 -8.57 19.23
N ILE A 371 6.25 -9.36 19.29
CA ILE A 371 7.30 -9.25 20.30
C ILE A 371 8.65 -9.03 19.62
N CYS A 372 9.38 -8.01 20.07
CA CYS A 372 10.73 -7.71 19.62
C CYS A 372 11.75 -8.53 20.41
N CYS A 373 12.41 -9.46 19.74
CA CYS A 373 13.43 -10.33 20.29
C CYS A 373 14.81 -9.67 20.12
N LYS A 374 15.52 -9.44 21.24
CA LYS A 374 16.84 -8.80 21.27
C LYS A 374 17.81 -9.55 22.18
N GLY A 375 19.08 -9.56 21.78
CA GLY A 375 20.19 -10.08 22.58
C GLY A 375 20.23 -11.60 22.65
N TYR A 376 20.75 -12.13 23.76
CA TYR A 376 20.79 -13.56 24.05
C TYR A 376 19.65 -13.89 24.99
N PHE A 377 18.69 -14.72 24.56
CA PHE A 377 17.62 -15.17 25.44
C PHE A 377 17.07 -16.52 25.00
N SER A 378 16.50 -17.25 25.96
CA SER A 378 15.67 -18.42 25.66
C SER A 378 14.20 -18.00 25.62
N GLU A 379 13.54 -18.33 24.51
CA GLU A 379 12.12 -18.11 24.27
C GLU A 379 11.24 -18.91 25.22
N LYS A 380 11.78 -19.91 25.93
CA LYS A 380 11.01 -20.76 26.86
C LYS A 380 10.16 -19.96 27.83
N ILE A 381 10.75 -18.99 28.53
CA ILE A 381 10.02 -18.22 29.55
C ILE A 381 8.88 -17.43 28.89
N LEU A 382 9.14 -16.88 27.70
CA LEU A 382 8.13 -16.19 26.91
C LEU A 382 6.99 -17.14 26.52
N PHE A 383 7.31 -18.33 26.02
CA PHE A 383 6.36 -19.36 25.64
C PHE A 383 5.53 -19.87 26.83
N ASP A 384 6.15 -20.06 28.00
CA ASP A 384 5.45 -20.44 29.24
C ASP A 384 4.43 -19.37 29.64
N ILE A 385 4.79 -18.08 29.54
CA ILE A 385 3.87 -16.97 29.81
C ILE A 385 2.73 -16.96 28.80
N ILE A 386 3.03 -17.13 27.52
CA ILE A 386 2.03 -17.16 26.47
C ILE A 386 1.03 -18.29 26.72
N VAL A 387 1.47 -19.52 26.96
CA VAL A 387 0.54 -20.64 27.18
C VAL A 387 -0.31 -20.42 28.43
N LYS A 388 0.31 -19.96 29.52
CA LYS A 388 -0.34 -19.84 30.82
C LYS A 388 -1.31 -18.67 30.91
N PHE A 389 -0.96 -17.52 30.35
CA PHE A 389 -1.69 -16.27 30.59
C PHE A 389 -2.49 -15.78 29.38
N SER A 390 -2.14 -16.18 28.14
CA SER A 390 -2.81 -15.61 26.97
C SER A 390 -4.31 -15.89 26.93
N PRO A 391 -5.13 -14.91 26.51
CA PRO A 391 -6.57 -15.03 26.55
C PRO A 391 -7.08 -16.11 25.60
N ARG A 392 -8.31 -16.58 25.82
CA ARG A 392 -8.91 -17.67 25.04
C ARG A 392 -8.92 -17.39 23.53
N ASN A 393 -9.03 -16.14 23.12
CA ASN A 393 -9.05 -15.78 21.71
C ASN A 393 -7.66 -15.69 21.07
N PHE A 394 -6.57 -15.71 21.85
CA PHE A 394 -5.20 -15.57 21.38
C PHE A 394 -4.76 -16.78 20.56
N TYR A 395 -4.31 -16.52 19.33
CA TYR A 395 -3.87 -17.57 18.42
C TYR A 395 -2.68 -17.19 17.54
N GLU A 396 -2.30 -15.92 17.45
CA GLU A 396 -1.27 -15.46 16.51
C GLU A 396 -0.12 -14.79 17.26
N LEU A 397 1.09 -15.29 17.05
CA LEU A 397 2.31 -14.77 17.66
C LEU A 397 3.32 -14.41 16.57
N GLU A 398 3.75 -13.15 16.57
CA GLU A 398 4.85 -12.69 15.74
C GLU A 398 6.09 -12.43 16.59
N LEU A 399 7.19 -13.11 16.26
CA LEU A 399 8.51 -12.88 16.87
C LEU A 399 9.40 -12.17 15.85
N ARG A 400 9.80 -10.94 16.18
CA ARG A 400 10.72 -10.14 15.36
C ARG A 400 12.09 -10.09 16.01
N TYR A 401 13.02 -10.84 15.45
CA TYR A 401 14.41 -10.88 15.88
C TYR A 401 15.17 -9.67 15.32
N SER A 402 15.94 -9.04 16.19
CA SER A 402 16.88 -7.98 15.79
C SER A 402 18.19 -8.60 15.33
N ASN A 403 18.99 -7.85 14.55
CA ASN A 403 20.32 -8.29 14.12
C ASN A 403 21.15 -8.81 15.31
N ASN A 404 21.91 -9.90 15.09
CA ASN A 404 22.77 -10.54 16.09
C ASN A 404 22.05 -11.08 17.34
N THR A 405 20.72 -11.27 17.26
CA THR A 405 19.99 -11.99 18.31
C THR A 405 20.28 -13.48 18.18
N ASN A 406 20.54 -14.15 19.30
CA ASN A 406 20.77 -15.59 19.35
C ASN A 406 19.71 -16.24 20.23
N SER A 407 18.90 -17.09 19.60
CA SER A 407 17.99 -17.96 20.33
C SER A 407 18.77 -19.06 21.05
N LEU A 408 18.40 -19.29 22.30
CA LEU A 408 18.92 -20.39 23.13
C LEU A 408 17.85 -21.47 23.39
N LEU A 409 16.76 -21.46 22.61
CA LEU A 409 15.66 -22.40 22.79
C LEU A 409 16.12 -23.82 22.46
N LEU A 410 15.87 -24.78 23.36
CA LEU A 410 16.13 -26.19 23.08
C LEU A 410 14.97 -26.83 22.28
N PRO A 411 15.22 -27.85 21.44
CA PRO A 411 14.15 -28.57 20.73
C PRO A 411 13.09 -29.14 21.67
N SER A 412 13.50 -29.68 22.82
CA SER A 412 12.59 -30.19 23.84
C SER A 412 11.70 -29.11 24.46
N GLU A 413 12.18 -27.87 24.54
CA GLU A 413 11.44 -26.73 25.07
C GLU A 413 10.39 -26.23 24.07
N LEU A 414 10.74 -26.20 22.77
CA LEU A 414 9.77 -25.93 21.71
C LEU A 414 8.67 -26.99 21.67
N GLU A 415 9.05 -28.28 21.73
CA GLU A 415 8.07 -29.36 21.74
C GLU A 415 7.17 -29.28 22.99
N SER A 416 7.72 -28.96 24.15
CA SER A 416 6.93 -28.74 25.37
C SER A 416 5.94 -27.58 25.20
N PHE A 417 6.37 -26.46 24.63
CA PHE A 417 5.48 -25.33 24.34
C PHE A 417 4.30 -25.75 23.45
N LEU A 418 4.55 -26.47 22.36
CA LEU A 418 3.50 -26.88 21.41
C LEU A 418 2.54 -27.92 22.01
N LYS A 419 3.04 -28.86 22.83
CA LYS A 419 2.17 -29.77 23.61
C LYS A 419 1.29 -29.00 24.58
N ASN A 420 1.87 -28.02 25.29
CA ASN A 420 1.10 -27.21 26.23
C ASN A 420 0.08 -26.33 25.49
N TRP A 421 0.41 -25.85 24.29
CA TRP A 421 -0.50 -25.11 23.43
C TRP A 421 -1.70 -25.94 23.00
N GLU A 422 -1.47 -27.18 22.52
CA GLU A 422 -2.53 -28.14 22.15
C GLU A 422 -3.51 -28.42 23.31
N ASN A 423 -2.98 -28.43 24.54
CA ASN A 423 -3.73 -28.68 25.76
C ASN A 423 -4.44 -27.44 26.33
N ARG A 424 -4.34 -26.27 25.70
CA ARG A 424 -5.09 -25.08 26.13
C ARG A 424 -6.60 -25.34 26.07
N GLU A 425 -7.34 -24.62 26.93
CA GLU A 425 -8.80 -24.57 26.88
C GLU A 425 -9.29 -23.99 25.55
N SER A 426 -8.52 -23.02 25.00
CA SER A 426 -8.73 -22.55 23.65
C SER A 426 -8.32 -23.62 22.65
N LYS A 427 -9.21 -23.94 21.71
CA LYS A 427 -8.97 -24.87 20.60
C LYS A 427 -8.49 -24.18 19.32
N LYS A 428 -7.99 -22.95 19.43
CA LYS A 428 -7.42 -22.25 18.28
C LYS A 428 -6.00 -22.75 18.01
N SER A 429 -5.77 -23.18 16.77
CA SER A 429 -4.43 -23.49 16.26
C SER A 429 -3.55 -22.24 16.25
N LEU A 430 -2.28 -22.41 16.59
CA LEU A 430 -1.27 -21.37 16.60
C LEU A 430 -0.96 -20.91 15.16
N SER A 431 -0.86 -19.61 14.97
CA SER A 431 -0.20 -18.99 13.82
C SER A 431 1.10 -18.35 14.32
N LEU A 432 2.23 -18.86 13.83
CA LEU A 432 3.56 -18.44 14.27
C LEU A 432 4.29 -17.77 13.12
N ILE A 433 4.61 -16.49 13.31
CA ILE A 433 5.29 -15.68 12.30
C ILE A 433 6.67 -15.29 12.84
N ILE A 434 7.72 -15.59 12.09
CA ILE A 434 9.10 -15.29 12.44
C ILE A 434 9.69 -14.30 11.44
N TYR A 435 10.17 -13.18 11.95
CA TYR A 435 10.99 -12.22 11.20
C TYR A 435 12.43 -12.29 11.72
N ASP A 436 13.38 -12.74 10.90
CA ASP A 436 14.72 -13.16 11.32
C ASP A 436 15.87 -12.44 10.62
N LYS A 437 15.68 -11.16 10.26
CA LYS A 437 16.67 -10.31 9.59
C LYS A 437 18.08 -10.41 10.20
N ASN A 438 18.94 -11.21 9.59
CA ASN A 438 20.31 -11.49 10.03
C ASN A 438 20.43 -11.88 11.52
N ALA A 439 19.52 -12.72 12.01
CA ALA A 439 19.50 -13.23 13.38
C ALA A 439 19.63 -14.75 13.43
N TYR A 440 20.35 -15.28 14.43
CA TYR A 440 20.46 -16.72 14.66
C TYR A 440 19.27 -17.19 15.48
N THR A 441 18.18 -17.50 14.79
CA THR A 441 16.90 -17.86 15.39
C THR A 441 16.77 -19.37 15.60
N PHE A 442 15.84 -19.83 16.45
CA PHE A 442 15.67 -21.27 16.69
C PHE A 442 15.25 -22.04 15.43
N ILE A 443 14.70 -21.37 14.42
CA ILE A 443 14.26 -22.01 13.18
C ILE A 443 15.44 -22.39 12.25
N GLU A 444 16.66 -21.98 12.56
CA GLU A 444 17.87 -22.44 11.84
C GLU A 444 18.28 -23.87 12.22
N ASN A 445 17.73 -24.40 13.31
CA ASN A 445 18.01 -25.76 13.76
C ASN A 445 17.01 -26.75 13.15
N ASP A 446 17.53 -27.76 12.45
CA ASP A 446 16.74 -28.81 11.78
C ASP A 446 15.79 -29.57 12.71
N GLU A 447 16.16 -29.77 13.98
CA GLU A 447 15.29 -30.43 14.95
C GLU A 447 14.07 -29.57 15.30
N HIS A 448 14.25 -28.25 15.46
CA HIS A 448 13.12 -27.34 15.67
C HIS A 448 12.18 -27.34 14.46
N MET A 449 12.72 -27.34 13.24
CA MET A 449 11.90 -27.41 12.02
C MET A 449 11.12 -28.72 11.91
N LYS A 450 11.73 -29.87 12.22
CA LYS A 450 11.03 -31.17 12.28
C LYS A 450 9.89 -31.16 13.30
N ILE A 451 10.08 -30.50 14.44
CA ILE A 451 9.04 -30.32 15.46
C ILE A 451 7.91 -29.44 14.89
N ILE A 452 8.21 -28.29 14.28
CA ILE A 452 7.19 -27.41 13.69
C ILE A 452 6.38 -28.16 12.63
N GLU A 453 7.02 -28.90 11.72
CA GLU A 453 6.34 -29.70 10.71
C GLU A 453 5.42 -30.77 11.32
N LYS A 454 5.90 -31.46 12.37
CA LYS A 454 5.10 -32.44 13.11
C LYS A 454 3.83 -31.80 13.66
N TYR A 455 3.94 -30.67 14.37
CA TYR A 455 2.78 -29.99 14.96
C TYR A 455 1.90 -29.27 13.95
N THR A 456 2.44 -28.93 12.77
CA THR A 456 1.65 -28.45 11.63
C THR A 456 0.76 -29.58 11.08
N LYS A 457 1.32 -30.78 10.89
CA LYS A 457 0.55 -31.96 10.46
C LYS A 457 -0.52 -32.39 11.48
N LEU A 458 -0.26 -32.18 12.77
CA LEU A 458 -1.24 -32.40 13.84
C LEU A 458 -2.30 -31.30 13.95
N GLY A 459 -2.20 -30.21 13.17
CA GLY A 459 -3.12 -29.08 13.19
C GLY A 459 -2.98 -28.17 14.42
N VAL A 460 -1.94 -28.35 15.24
CA VAL A 460 -1.64 -27.47 16.38
C VAL A 460 -1.10 -26.14 15.89
N ILE A 461 -0.27 -26.15 14.84
CA ILE A 461 0.14 -24.96 14.09
C ILE A 461 -0.67 -24.92 12.80
N ARG A 462 -1.42 -23.84 12.58
CA ARG A 462 -2.18 -23.62 11.35
C ARG A 462 -1.34 -22.97 10.27
N ASN A 463 -0.63 -21.90 10.64
CA ASN A 463 0.22 -21.13 9.74
C ASN A 463 1.60 -20.97 10.39
N PHE A 464 2.64 -21.25 9.61
CA PHE A 464 4.01 -20.94 9.96
C PHE A 464 4.61 -20.13 8.82
N GLU A 465 5.05 -18.91 9.11
CA GLU A 465 5.63 -18.00 8.12
C GLU A 465 6.99 -17.52 8.60
N ARG A 466 7.96 -17.53 7.67
CA ARG A 466 9.32 -17.03 7.88
C ARG A 466 9.60 -15.91 6.89
N TYR A 467 10.07 -14.78 7.41
CA TYR A 467 10.44 -13.60 6.63
C TYR A 467 11.87 -13.16 6.97
N ASN A 468 12.76 -13.26 5.98
CA ASN A 468 14.16 -12.83 6.08
C ASN A 468 14.32 -11.31 5.95
#